data_AF-A0A6N3UWR9-F1
#
_entry.id   AF-A0A6N3UWR9-F1
#
_cell.length_a   1.000
_cell.length_b   1.000
_cell.length_c   1.000
_cell.angle_alpha   90.00
_cell.angle_beta   90.00
_cell.angle_gamma   90.00
#
_symmetry.space_group_name_H-M   'P 1'
#
loop_
_entity.id
_entity.type
_entity.pdbx_description
1 polymer ?
#
loop_
_entity_poly.entity_id
_entity_poly.type
_entity_poly.pdbx_seq_one_letter_code
_entity_poly.pdbx_strand_id
1 'polypeptide(L)'
;MKKHIPAATLAVGIIALCAVLGGCNGEGQTSSVQTTTTSVTTSATVKSTTASQTSPQTTSSASSITTVTTKETTTTTAVTTTKQTEPPATVAPVTDPPKTDPPQTNPPQTDPPQTEPSPSYIITPTADGVKVYSNGDALIDASNSSQGYLMIKLKKAMSGSYRILVNADDINVRYTFQLNNSGNYEVIPITEGSGSYTVSVLKVTSAGKGTVMFKQALNVSVSDSFLPFLTPNQFCMYNSGSSCVALSSTLCGGNKDTIAKTAAIYDYVINNISYVSTAENGANGYIPVPDTVLANKSGICFDYASLMAAMLRSQKIPTKVVVGYAGDIYHAWISVYVDGSGWIDGYIYFDGNKWNRMDPTFAASAKDENDYKSIVDFISDGSNYSVIYYY
;
A
#
# COMPACT_ATOMS: atom_id res chain seq x y z
N MET A 1 15.19 41.96 3.61
CA MET A 1 14.15 41.64 2.61
C MET A 1 13.96 40.13 2.58
N LYS A 2 12.93 39.62 3.28
CA LYS A 2 12.56 38.21 3.24
C LYS A 2 11.76 37.99 1.96
N LYS A 3 12.30 37.22 1.02
CA LYS A 3 11.61 36.82 -0.20
C LYS A 3 10.61 35.72 0.21
N HIS A 4 9.34 36.08 0.34
CA HIS A 4 8.26 35.10 0.32
C HIS A 4 8.31 34.43 -1.05
N ILE A 5 8.70 33.15 -1.08
CA ILE A 5 8.47 32.29 -2.22
C ILE A 5 7.01 31.84 -2.06
N PRO A 6 6.10 32.18 -2.98
CA PRO A 6 4.72 31.74 -2.88
C PRO A 6 4.69 30.22 -2.99
N ALA A 7 3.90 29.58 -2.14
CA ALA A 7 3.53 28.18 -2.26
C ALA A 7 3.16 27.92 -3.72
N ALA A 8 3.91 27.03 -4.38
CA ALA A 8 3.58 26.60 -5.72
C ALA A 8 2.16 26.04 -5.65
N THR A 9 1.22 26.74 -6.27
CA THR A 9 -0.09 26.21 -6.61
C THR A 9 0.15 25.05 -7.55
N LEU A 10 0.39 23.87 -6.99
CA LEU A 10 0.39 22.62 -7.71
C LEU A 10 -1.06 22.44 -8.14
N ALA A 11 -1.35 22.88 -9.38
CA ALA A 11 -2.60 22.60 -10.06
C ALA A 11 -2.64 21.10 -10.36
N VAL A 12 -2.79 20.29 -9.31
CA VAL A 12 -3.12 18.88 -9.39
C VAL A 12 -4.56 18.83 -9.88
N GLY A 13 -4.73 18.84 -11.20
CA GLY A 13 -6.01 18.62 -11.87
C GLY A 13 -6.47 17.17 -11.75
N ILE A 14 -6.32 16.57 -10.57
CA ILE A 14 -6.85 15.26 -10.21
C ILE A 14 -7.86 15.52 -9.10
N ILE A 15 -9.12 15.70 -9.49
CA ILE A 15 -10.22 15.61 -8.54
C ILE A 15 -10.30 14.13 -8.15
N ALA A 16 -9.53 13.73 -7.13
CA ALA A 16 -9.67 12.40 -6.55
C ALA A 16 -10.91 12.42 -5.67
N LEU A 17 -12.06 12.08 -6.26
CA LEU A 17 -13.26 11.80 -5.49
C LEU A 17 -13.26 10.30 -5.14
N CYS A 18 -12.36 9.90 -4.24
CA CYS A 18 -12.51 8.63 -3.54
C CYS A 18 -13.73 8.82 -2.57
N ALA A 19 -14.97 8.65 -3.04
CA ALA A 19 -16.16 8.71 -2.16
C ALA A 19 -16.33 7.37 -1.42
N VAL A 20 -15.36 7.00 -0.59
CA VAL A 20 -15.43 5.77 0.20
C VAL A 20 -16.14 6.10 1.52
N LEU A 21 -17.36 5.58 1.63
CA LEU A 21 -18.17 5.50 2.86
C LEU A 21 -18.65 6.86 3.39
N GLY A 22 -19.72 7.37 2.78
CA GLY A 22 -20.63 8.29 3.46
C GLY A 22 -21.19 7.61 4.71
N GLY A 23 -20.63 7.96 5.86
CA GLY A 23 -21.05 7.44 7.15
C GLY A 23 -22.54 7.70 7.38
N CYS A 24 -23.21 6.72 7.99
CA CYS A 24 -24.46 6.94 8.70
C CYS A 24 -24.17 7.87 9.90
N ASN A 25 -24.03 9.18 9.68
CA ASN A 25 -24.06 10.16 10.76
C ASN A 25 -25.52 10.35 11.17
N GLY A 26 -25.89 9.78 12.30
CA GLY A 26 -27.06 10.22 13.05
C GLY A 26 -26.86 11.69 13.44
N GLU A 27 -27.85 12.51 13.09
CA GLU A 27 -27.84 13.97 13.22
C GLU A 27 -27.62 14.48 14.64
N GLY A 28 -26.88 15.59 14.74
CA GLY A 28 -26.74 16.46 15.90
C GLY A 28 -26.02 17.75 15.50
N GLN A 29 -26.67 18.59 14.67
CA GLN A 29 -26.28 19.98 14.37
C GLN A 29 -26.13 20.79 15.68
N THR A 30 -25.19 21.71 15.80
CA THR A 30 -25.40 23.12 15.40
C THR A 30 -24.17 23.80 14.81
N SER A 31 -24.39 24.55 13.74
CA SER A 31 -23.46 25.51 13.15
C SER A 31 -23.88 26.93 13.54
N SER A 32 -22.96 27.78 14.00
CA SER A 32 -22.98 29.23 13.72
C SER A 32 -21.67 29.93 14.12
N VAL A 33 -20.99 30.45 13.09
CA VAL A 33 -20.47 31.83 12.91
C VAL A 33 -19.70 32.53 14.06
N GLN A 34 -18.47 32.90 13.73
CA GLN A 34 -17.59 33.90 14.36
C GLN A 34 -18.27 35.27 14.60
N THR A 35 -18.12 35.87 15.79
CA THR A 35 -17.79 37.31 15.95
C THR A 35 -17.18 37.59 17.34
N THR A 36 -16.05 38.30 17.29
CA THR A 36 -15.29 39.15 18.23
C THR A 36 -15.77 39.46 19.67
N THR A 37 -14.83 39.24 20.60
CA THR A 37 -14.44 39.94 21.86
C THR A 37 -15.43 40.88 22.58
N THR A 38 -15.66 40.63 23.89
CA THR A 38 -15.36 41.55 25.02
C THR A 38 -15.52 40.82 26.37
N SER A 39 -14.54 41.05 27.25
CA SER A 39 -14.34 40.57 28.62
C SER A 39 -15.36 41.06 29.66
N VAL A 40 -15.69 40.22 30.65
CA VAL A 40 -15.89 40.63 32.06
C VAL A 40 -15.47 39.51 33.02
N THR A 41 -14.65 39.92 33.99
CA THR A 41 -14.09 39.24 35.16
C THR A 41 -15.13 38.79 36.18
N THR A 42 -14.97 37.61 36.79
CA THR A 42 -15.06 37.43 38.26
C THR A 42 -14.52 36.08 38.73
N SER A 43 -13.87 36.15 39.89
CA SER A 43 -12.94 35.20 40.49
C SER A 43 -13.62 34.13 41.35
N ALA A 44 -12.99 32.96 41.47
CA ALA A 44 -12.94 32.21 42.73
C ALA A 44 -11.75 31.25 42.78
N THR A 45 -10.92 31.47 43.80
CA THR A 45 -9.70 30.79 44.22
C THR A 45 -9.96 29.40 44.81
N VAL A 46 -8.91 28.56 44.84
CA VAL A 46 -8.52 27.50 45.82
C VAL A 46 -8.05 26.27 45.03
N LYS A 47 -6.90 25.61 45.24
CA LYS A 47 -5.68 25.81 46.04
C LYS A 47 -4.69 24.74 45.55
N SER A 48 -3.42 25.07 45.57
CA SER A 48 -2.30 24.26 45.08
C SER A 48 -2.10 22.95 45.84
N THR A 49 -1.46 21.98 45.17
CA THR A 49 -0.38 21.19 45.78
C THR A 49 0.63 20.81 44.69
N THR A 50 1.86 21.23 44.92
CA THR A 50 3.05 21.02 44.09
C THR A 50 3.81 19.81 44.64
N ALA A 51 4.29 18.95 43.75
CA ALA A 51 5.49 18.16 43.98
C ALA A 51 6.27 18.06 42.65
N SER A 52 7.42 18.74 42.63
CA SER A 52 8.44 18.68 41.58
C SER A 52 9.40 17.52 41.80
N GLN A 53 10.29 17.35 40.81
CA GLN A 53 11.57 16.59 40.78
C GLN A 53 11.42 15.20 40.13
N THR A 54 12.27 14.75 39.19
CA THR A 54 13.59 15.21 38.73
C THR A 54 13.88 14.61 37.34
N SER A 55 14.64 15.35 36.52
CA SER A 55 15.32 14.86 35.31
C SER A 55 16.51 13.95 35.68
N PRO A 56 16.99 13.10 34.76
CA PRO A 56 18.40 13.23 34.39
C PRO A 56 18.66 13.29 32.87
N GLN A 57 19.44 14.30 32.49
CA GLN A 57 20.36 14.30 31.36
C GLN A 57 21.48 13.27 31.57
N THR A 58 21.85 12.55 30.51
CA THR A 58 23.21 12.04 30.19
C THR A 58 23.08 11.27 28.86
N THR A 59 23.98 11.26 27.89
CA THR A 59 25.19 12.02 27.54
C THR A 59 25.52 11.58 26.11
N SER A 60 25.95 12.52 25.29
CA SER A 60 26.52 12.29 23.96
C SER A 60 27.76 11.39 24.03
N SER A 61 27.86 10.40 23.15
CA SER A 61 29.13 9.75 22.81
C SER A 61 29.33 9.81 21.30
N ALA A 62 30.25 10.69 20.90
CA ALA A 62 30.81 10.75 19.56
C ALA A 62 31.73 9.53 19.35
N SER A 63 31.65 8.91 18.18
CA SER A 63 32.68 7.99 17.70
C SER A 63 33.20 8.48 16.36
N SER A 64 34.48 8.83 16.40
CA SER A 64 35.38 9.21 15.33
C SER A 64 35.57 8.06 14.33
N ILE A 65 35.35 8.34 13.04
CA ILE A 65 35.77 7.47 11.95
C ILE A 65 37.02 8.09 11.32
N THR A 66 38.09 7.32 11.38
CA THR A 66 39.41 7.61 10.80
C THR A 66 39.38 7.43 9.29
N THR A 67 39.75 8.47 8.56
CA THR A 67 40.03 8.45 7.12
C THR A 67 41.26 7.59 6.83
N VAL A 68 41.09 6.51 6.05
CA VAL A 68 42.21 5.79 5.43
C VAL A 68 42.22 6.13 3.94
N THR A 69 43.22 6.91 3.55
CA THR A 69 43.56 7.22 2.16
C THR A 69 44.41 6.10 1.60
N THR A 70 43.88 5.35 0.62
CA THR A 70 44.66 4.35 -0.12
C THR A 70 45.07 4.95 -1.47
N LYS A 71 46.38 5.05 -1.67
CA LYS A 71 47.07 5.60 -2.83
C LYS A 71 47.23 4.50 -3.89
N GLU A 72 46.58 4.64 -5.04
CA GLU A 72 46.84 3.77 -6.20
C GLU A 72 48.25 4.04 -6.75
N THR A 73 49.00 2.95 -6.97
CA THR A 73 50.33 2.94 -7.56
C THR A 73 50.24 2.27 -8.93
N THR A 74 50.44 3.07 -9.98
CA THR A 74 50.52 2.62 -11.38
C THR A 74 51.84 1.87 -11.59
N THR A 75 51.78 0.61 -12.03
CA THR A 75 52.97 -0.17 -12.43
C THR A 75 52.97 -0.34 -13.95
N THR A 76 53.92 0.33 -14.61
CA THR A 76 54.24 0.19 -16.04
C THR A 76 55.12 -1.05 -16.24
N THR A 77 54.75 -1.95 -17.14
CA THR A 77 55.65 -3.02 -17.60
C THR A 77 55.92 -2.83 -19.10
N ALA A 78 57.17 -2.52 -19.42
CA ALA A 78 57.71 -2.57 -20.77
C ALA A 78 58.12 -4.01 -21.11
N VAL A 79 57.81 -4.49 -22.31
CA VAL A 79 58.41 -5.73 -22.85
C VAL A 79 58.95 -5.49 -24.25
N THR A 80 60.16 -6.00 -24.39
CA THR A 80 61.20 -5.81 -25.39
C THR A 80 60.91 -6.48 -26.73
N THR A 81 61.29 -5.78 -27.81
CA THR A 81 61.31 -6.25 -29.20
C THR A 81 62.44 -7.26 -29.42
N THR A 82 62.16 -8.38 -30.10
CA THR A 82 63.20 -9.20 -30.75
C THR A 82 62.83 -9.47 -32.21
N LYS A 83 63.86 -9.38 -33.04
CA LYS A 83 63.88 -9.36 -34.50
C LYS A 83 64.11 -10.79 -35.01
N GLN A 84 63.29 -11.28 -35.94
CA GLN A 84 63.53 -12.54 -36.65
C GLN A 84 63.42 -12.34 -38.17
N THR A 85 64.36 -12.95 -38.87
CA THR A 85 64.73 -12.85 -40.28
C THR A 85 63.89 -13.76 -41.19
N GLU A 86 63.53 -13.28 -42.38
CA GLU A 86 62.84 -14.02 -43.47
C GLU A 86 63.80 -14.80 -44.40
N PRO A 87 63.33 -15.91 -45.01
CA PRO A 87 63.84 -16.48 -46.26
C PRO A 87 62.84 -16.35 -47.45
N PRO A 88 63.27 -16.58 -48.72
CA PRO A 88 62.77 -15.87 -49.89
C PRO A 88 61.58 -16.51 -50.63
N ALA A 89 60.92 -15.66 -51.42
CA ALA A 89 59.70 -15.91 -52.18
C ALA A 89 59.85 -16.84 -53.40
N THR A 90 58.82 -17.65 -53.64
CA THR A 90 58.55 -18.34 -54.92
C THR A 90 57.10 -18.01 -55.31
N VAL A 91 56.90 -17.48 -56.53
CA VAL A 91 55.58 -17.04 -57.03
C VAL A 91 55.11 -18.00 -58.13
N ALA A 92 53.89 -18.53 -58.00
CA ALA A 92 53.15 -19.27 -59.02
C ALA A 92 51.63 -19.08 -58.78
N PRO A 93 50.75 -19.31 -59.78
CA PRO A 93 49.75 -18.35 -60.26
C PRO A 93 48.45 -18.29 -59.46
N VAL A 94 47.82 -17.11 -59.50
CA VAL A 94 46.50 -16.82 -58.91
C VAL A 94 45.40 -17.33 -59.84
N THR A 95 44.61 -18.28 -59.37
CA THR A 95 43.24 -18.51 -59.84
C THR A 95 42.29 -18.16 -58.70
N ASP A 96 41.43 -17.17 -58.89
CA ASP A 96 40.46 -16.73 -57.89
C ASP A 96 39.46 -17.85 -57.59
N PRO A 97 39.37 -18.34 -56.33
CA PRO A 97 38.30 -19.24 -55.95
C PRO A 97 36.96 -18.47 -55.87
N PRO A 98 35.82 -19.11 -56.17
CA PRO A 98 34.52 -18.46 -56.07
C PRO A 98 34.27 -18.03 -54.62
N LYS A 99 34.00 -16.74 -54.44
CA LYS A 99 33.66 -16.15 -53.14
C LYS A 99 32.22 -16.54 -52.79
N THR A 100 32.06 -17.63 -52.04
CA THR A 100 30.81 -17.93 -51.32
C THR A 100 30.89 -17.27 -49.96
N ASP A 101 29.94 -16.38 -49.66
CA ASP A 101 29.84 -15.74 -48.35
C ASP A 101 29.64 -16.82 -47.27
N PRO A 102 30.36 -16.74 -46.13
CA PRO A 102 30.16 -17.68 -45.03
C PRO A 102 28.72 -17.56 -44.51
N PRO A 103 28.08 -18.66 -44.12
CA PRO A 103 26.72 -18.61 -43.59
C PRO A 103 26.72 -17.74 -42.31
N GLN A 104 26.01 -16.61 -42.37
CA GLN A 104 25.68 -15.83 -41.18
C GLN A 104 24.73 -16.66 -40.32
N THR A 105 25.29 -17.34 -39.32
CA THR A 105 24.49 -17.81 -38.18
C THR A 105 24.46 -16.67 -37.18
N ASN A 106 23.27 -16.14 -36.92
CA ASN A 106 23.08 -15.19 -35.83
C ASN A 106 23.56 -15.86 -34.53
N PRO A 107 24.26 -15.14 -33.64
CA PRO A 107 24.65 -15.69 -32.35
C PRO A 107 23.40 -16.19 -31.61
N PRO A 108 23.49 -17.28 -30.82
CA PRO A 108 22.35 -17.77 -30.06
C PRO A 108 21.88 -16.63 -29.15
N GLN A 109 20.66 -16.15 -29.39
CA GLN A 109 19.99 -15.28 -28.45
C GLN A 109 19.56 -16.17 -27.28
N THR A 110 20.43 -16.31 -26.28
CA THR A 110 20.00 -16.82 -24.99
C THR A 110 19.20 -15.73 -24.32
N ASP A 111 17.91 -15.98 -24.11
CA ASP A 111 17.09 -15.11 -23.28
C ASP A 111 17.82 -14.87 -21.94
N PRO A 112 17.76 -13.63 -21.38
CA PRO A 112 18.36 -13.36 -20.08
C PRO A 112 17.86 -14.40 -19.06
N PRO A 113 18.67 -14.80 -18.07
CA PRO A 113 18.29 -15.84 -17.12
C PRO A 113 16.94 -15.50 -16.49
N GLN A 114 15.89 -16.21 -16.91
CA GLN A 114 14.58 -16.03 -16.32
C GLN A 114 14.66 -16.66 -14.93
N THR A 115 14.79 -15.82 -13.90
CA THR A 115 14.77 -16.27 -12.52
C THR A 115 13.43 -16.94 -12.25
N GLU A 116 13.46 -18.13 -11.63
CA GLU A 116 12.25 -18.85 -11.22
C GLU A 116 11.30 -17.92 -10.42
N PRO A 117 9.98 -17.98 -10.67
CA PRO A 117 9.01 -17.17 -9.93
C PRO A 117 9.13 -17.37 -8.42
N SER A 118 8.95 -16.29 -7.65
CA SER A 118 8.87 -16.37 -6.18
C SER A 118 7.59 -17.12 -5.78
N PRO A 119 7.64 -18.05 -4.80
CA PRO A 119 6.46 -18.75 -4.33
C PRO A 119 5.46 -17.77 -3.71
N SER A 120 4.18 -17.90 -4.07
CA SER A 120 3.12 -17.10 -3.46
C SER A 120 2.75 -17.60 -2.07
N TYR A 121 2.32 -16.69 -1.20
CA TYR A 121 1.74 -16.92 0.11
C TYR A 121 0.27 -16.50 0.08
N ILE A 122 -0.65 -17.46 0.16
CA ILE A 122 -2.09 -17.22 0.04
C ILE A 122 -2.79 -17.77 1.27
N ILE A 123 -3.51 -16.90 1.98
CA ILE A 123 -4.52 -17.30 2.96
C ILE A 123 -5.86 -17.33 2.23
N THR A 124 -6.56 -18.47 2.27
CA THR A 124 -7.92 -18.58 1.72
C THR A 124 -8.92 -18.41 2.86
N PRO A 125 -9.68 -17.30 2.93
CA PRO A 125 -10.67 -17.11 3.98
C PRO A 125 -11.78 -18.15 3.91
N THR A 126 -12.07 -18.80 5.03
CA THR A 126 -13.14 -19.80 5.17
C THR A 126 -14.11 -19.45 6.30
N ALA A 127 -15.36 -19.91 6.14
CA ALA A 127 -16.41 -19.84 7.16
C ALA A 127 -16.64 -21.24 7.73
N ASP A 128 -15.85 -21.61 8.74
CA ASP A 128 -15.75 -22.99 9.23
C ASP A 128 -16.91 -23.41 10.14
N GLY A 129 -17.74 -22.47 10.60
CA GLY A 129 -18.92 -22.77 11.40
C GLY A 129 -18.66 -23.18 12.86
N VAL A 130 -17.43 -23.10 13.35
CA VAL A 130 -17.04 -23.44 14.74
C VAL A 130 -17.59 -22.43 15.75
N LYS A 131 -17.56 -21.13 15.41
CA LYS A 131 -18.06 -20.04 16.27
C LYS A 131 -18.94 -19.11 15.45
N VAL A 132 -20.25 -19.30 15.54
CA VAL A 132 -21.24 -18.59 14.72
C VAL A 132 -22.27 -17.86 15.58
N TYR A 133 -22.56 -16.61 15.19
CA TYR A 133 -23.64 -15.80 15.73
C TYR A 133 -24.63 -15.51 14.60
N SER A 134 -25.93 -15.68 14.84
CA SER A 134 -26.93 -15.42 13.79
C SER A 134 -28.29 -15.03 14.35
N ASN A 135 -29.11 -14.42 13.50
CA ASN A 135 -30.54 -14.23 13.72
C ASN A 135 -31.35 -14.73 12.51
N GLY A 136 -32.55 -14.20 12.27
CA GLY A 136 -33.35 -14.54 11.09
C GLY A 136 -32.76 -14.05 9.76
N ASP A 137 -31.96 -12.98 9.79
CA ASP A 137 -31.56 -12.23 8.59
C ASP A 137 -30.07 -12.38 8.24
N ALA A 138 -29.20 -12.41 9.25
CA ALA A 138 -27.75 -12.37 9.05
C ALA A 138 -27.01 -13.40 9.91
N LEU A 139 -25.77 -13.68 9.51
CA LEU A 139 -24.85 -14.61 10.14
C LEU A 139 -23.46 -14.00 10.18
N ILE A 140 -22.82 -14.06 11.35
CA ILE A 140 -21.43 -13.68 11.60
C ILE A 140 -20.71 -14.95 12.04
N ASP A 141 -19.77 -15.41 11.21
CA ASP A 141 -18.88 -16.52 11.53
C ASP A 141 -17.53 -15.94 11.99
N ALA A 142 -17.21 -16.20 13.25
CA ALA A 142 -16.00 -15.78 13.95
C ALA A 142 -15.05 -16.96 14.20
N SER A 143 -15.20 -18.07 13.48
CA SER A 143 -14.36 -19.27 13.63
C SER A 143 -12.89 -18.98 13.39
N ASN A 144 -12.60 -18.07 12.47
CA ASN A 144 -11.25 -17.66 12.09
C ASN A 144 -10.85 -16.29 12.64
N SER A 145 -11.47 -15.84 13.74
CA SER A 145 -11.12 -14.55 14.33
C SER A 145 -9.66 -14.50 14.83
N SER A 146 -9.07 -15.64 15.19
CA SER A 146 -7.63 -15.70 15.51
C SER A 146 -6.74 -15.43 14.29
N GLN A 147 -7.25 -15.71 13.09
CA GLN A 147 -6.60 -15.41 11.82
C GLN A 147 -6.84 -13.97 11.36
N GLY A 148 -7.46 -13.13 12.20
CA GLY A 148 -7.62 -11.71 11.92
C GLY A 148 -8.77 -11.34 10.99
N TYR A 149 -9.76 -12.22 10.78
CA TYR A 149 -10.94 -11.92 9.98
C TYR A 149 -12.23 -12.57 10.49
N LEU A 150 -13.36 -12.01 10.04
CA LEU A 150 -14.71 -12.55 10.20
C LEU A 150 -15.32 -12.83 8.83
N MET A 151 -16.20 -13.84 8.76
CA MET A 151 -17.00 -14.11 7.57
C MET A 151 -18.46 -13.71 7.84
N ILE A 152 -19.00 -12.76 7.09
CA ILE A 152 -20.34 -12.21 7.36
C ILE A 152 -21.21 -12.30 6.13
N LYS A 153 -22.46 -12.76 6.28
CA LYS A 153 -23.43 -12.81 5.18
C LYS A 153 -24.86 -12.54 5.63
N LEU A 154 -25.73 -12.24 4.67
CA LEU A 154 -27.16 -12.45 4.81
C LEU A 154 -27.48 -13.95 4.69
N LYS A 155 -28.45 -14.43 5.47
CA LYS A 155 -28.86 -15.86 5.44
C LYS A 155 -29.65 -16.23 4.18
N LYS A 156 -30.19 -15.24 3.50
CA LYS A 156 -30.90 -15.37 2.22
C LYS A 156 -30.66 -14.11 1.39
N ALA A 157 -30.71 -14.26 0.07
CA ALA A 157 -30.72 -13.12 -0.82
C ALA A 157 -31.95 -12.24 -0.54
N MET A 158 -31.76 -10.92 -0.48
CA MET A 158 -32.83 -9.96 -0.18
C MET A 158 -32.59 -8.67 -0.94
N SER A 159 -33.66 -7.99 -1.37
CA SER A 159 -33.53 -6.69 -2.03
C SER A 159 -33.20 -5.59 -1.02
N GLY A 160 -32.33 -4.66 -1.45
CA GLY A 160 -31.90 -3.52 -0.65
C GLY A 160 -30.39 -3.35 -0.62
N SER A 161 -29.96 -2.34 0.12
CA SER A 161 -28.56 -2.06 0.42
C SER A 161 -28.26 -2.40 1.88
N TYR A 162 -27.13 -3.05 2.11
CA TYR A 162 -26.74 -3.51 3.42
C TYR A 162 -25.29 -3.12 3.72
N ARG A 163 -24.99 -2.91 5.00
CA ARG A 163 -23.65 -2.55 5.48
C ARG A 163 -23.31 -3.38 6.70
N ILE A 164 -22.02 -3.56 6.93
CA ILE A 164 -21.45 -4.07 8.17
C ILE A 164 -20.76 -2.91 8.87
N LEU A 165 -21.02 -2.73 10.17
CA LEU A 165 -20.24 -1.86 11.04
C LEU A 165 -19.43 -2.73 12.00
N VAL A 166 -18.12 -2.51 12.05
CA VAL A 166 -17.22 -3.14 13.03
C VAL A 166 -16.69 -2.03 13.92
N ASN A 167 -17.05 -2.07 15.20
CA ASN A 167 -16.56 -1.14 16.22
C ASN A 167 -15.51 -1.88 17.04
N ALA A 168 -14.27 -1.40 17.06
CA ALA A 168 -13.25 -1.80 18.03
C ALA A 168 -13.54 -1.02 19.32
N ASP A 169 -14.22 -1.66 20.27
CA ASP A 169 -14.82 -0.99 21.42
C ASP A 169 -13.76 -0.42 22.37
N ASP A 170 -12.62 -1.09 22.49
CA ASP A 170 -11.54 -0.71 23.41
C ASP A 170 -10.88 0.64 23.05
N ILE A 171 -10.87 0.99 21.76
CA ILE A 171 -10.26 2.22 21.23
C ILE A 171 -11.26 3.15 20.55
N ASN A 172 -12.54 2.76 20.54
CA ASN A 172 -13.65 3.50 19.92
C ASN A 172 -13.41 3.88 18.44
N VAL A 173 -12.80 2.97 17.67
CA VAL A 173 -12.62 3.10 16.22
C VAL A 173 -13.70 2.29 15.51
N ARG A 174 -14.26 2.83 14.42
CA ARG A 174 -15.33 2.19 13.66
C ARG A 174 -15.00 2.07 12.19
N TYR A 175 -15.18 0.87 11.66
CA TYR A 175 -15.06 0.55 10.25
C TYR A 175 -16.43 0.23 9.65
N THR A 176 -16.63 0.62 8.39
CA THR A 176 -17.85 0.30 7.63
C THR A 176 -17.47 -0.49 6.39
N PHE A 177 -18.21 -1.57 6.14
CA PHE A 177 -18.03 -2.43 4.97
C PHE A 177 -19.35 -2.59 4.23
N GLN A 178 -19.28 -2.93 2.95
CA GLN A 178 -20.46 -3.34 2.20
C GLN A 178 -20.87 -4.74 2.63
N LEU A 179 -22.17 -5.03 2.56
CA LEU A 179 -22.66 -6.40 2.62
C LEU A 179 -23.44 -6.70 1.35
N ASN A 180 -22.96 -7.63 0.54
CA ASN A 180 -23.69 -8.06 -0.63
C ASN A 180 -25.09 -8.57 -0.24
N ASN A 181 -26.04 -8.31 -1.14
CA ASN A 181 -27.44 -8.67 -0.95
C ASN A 181 -27.78 -10.07 -1.48
N SER A 182 -26.79 -10.78 -2.01
CA SER A 182 -26.92 -12.10 -2.63
C SER A 182 -26.81 -13.25 -1.62
N GLY A 183 -26.36 -12.97 -0.39
CA GLY A 183 -26.16 -14.00 0.64
C GLY A 183 -24.81 -14.70 0.56
N ASN A 184 -23.86 -14.14 -0.19
CA ASN A 184 -22.48 -14.60 -0.19
C ASN A 184 -21.74 -14.05 1.04
N TYR A 185 -20.65 -14.71 1.43
CA TYR A 185 -19.81 -14.22 2.51
C TYR A 185 -18.95 -13.03 2.07
N GLU A 186 -18.88 -12.03 2.94
CA GLU A 186 -17.87 -10.98 2.94
C GLU A 186 -16.76 -11.35 3.92
N VAL A 187 -15.51 -11.08 3.53
CA VAL A 187 -14.35 -11.26 4.40
C VAL A 187 -14.02 -9.91 5.05
N ILE A 188 -14.22 -9.82 6.35
CA ILE A 188 -14.11 -8.57 7.11
C ILE A 188 -12.87 -8.65 8.01
N PRO A 189 -11.86 -7.79 7.80
CA PRO A 189 -10.62 -7.85 8.57
C PRO A 189 -10.82 -7.25 9.96
N ILE A 190 -10.04 -7.75 10.91
CA ILE A 190 -9.99 -7.27 12.31
C ILE A 190 -8.69 -6.46 12.46
N THR A 191 -8.66 -5.30 11.82
CA THR A 191 -7.43 -4.51 11.60
C THR A 191 -6.83 -3.93 12.87
N GLU A 192 -7.65 -3.72 13.91
CA GLU A 192 -7.21 -3.28 15.24
C GLU A 192 -6.69 -4.42 16.12
N GLY A 193 -6.66 -5.66 15.62
CA GLY A 193 -6.06 -6.80 16.30
C GLY A 193 -6.93 -7.43 17.38
N SER A 194 -6.32 -7.75 18.53
CA SER A 194 -7.01 -8.37 19.65
C SER A 194 -7.77 -7.33 20.47
N GLY A 195 -8.97 -7.64 20.92
CA GLY A 195 -9.77 -6.74 21.74
C GLY A 195 -11.26 -7.05 21.73
N SER A 196 -12.01 -6.13 22.32
CA SER A 196 -13.47 -6.14 22.34
C SER A 196 -14.02 -5.49 21.07
N TYR A 197 -14.96 -6.17 20.41
CA TYR A 197 -15.60 -5.69 19.20
C TYR A 197 -17.12 -5.77 19.28
N THR A 198 -17.77 -4.78 18.66
CA THR A 198 -19.19 -4.82 18.35
C THR A 198 -19.38 -4.79 16.84
N VAL A 199 -19.96 -5.87 16.30
CA VAL A 199 -20.27 -6.01 14.88
C VAL A 199 -21.77 -5.88 14.65
N SER A 200 -22.17 -5.01 13.72
CA SER A 200 -23.57 -4.77 13.38
C SER A 200 -23.81 -4.95 11.89
N VAL A 201 -24.94 -5.57 11.53
CA VAL A 201 -25.44 -5.64 10.16
C VAL A 201 -26.63 -4.68 10.03
N LEU A 202 -26.56 -3.77 9.07
CA LEU A 202 -27.54 -2.71 8.86
C LEU A 202 -28.22 -2.86 7.51
N LYS A 203 -29.51 -2.57 7.45
CA LYS A 203 -30.20 -2.20 6.20
C LYS A 203 -30.10 -0.70 6.01
N VAL A 204 -29.70 -0.26 4.83
CA VAL A 204 -29.45 1.15 4.53
C VAL A 204 -30.42 1.63 3.45
N THR A 205 -30.99 2.81 3.69
CA THR A 205 -31.87 3.50 2.73
C THR A 205 -31.06 4.25 1.68
N SER A 206 -31.68 4.68 0.58
CA SER A 206 -31.02 5.53 -0.43
C SER A 206 -30.49 6.85 0.15
N ALA A 207 -31.08 7.34 1.24
CA ALA A 207 -30.62 8.51 1.98
C ALA A 207 -29.43 8.23 2.93
N GLY A 208 -28.87 7.01 2.91
CA GLY A 208 -27.74 6.63 3.75
C GLY A 208 -28.09 6.35 5.22
N LYS A 209 -29.36 6.43 5.63
CA LYS A 209 -29.78 6.10 6.99
C LYS A 209 -29.82 4.58 7.17
N GLY A 210 -29.10 4.08 8.19
CA GLY A 210 -29.00 2.66 8.51
C GLY A 210 -29.87 2.24 9.70
N THR A 211 -30.57 1.11 9.57
CA THR A 211 -31.28 0.43 10.66
C THR A 211 -30.55 -0.86 11.00
N VAL A 212 -30.17 -1.02 12.27
CA VAL A 212 -29.50 -2.24 12.77
C VAL A 212 -30.48 -3.41 12.71
N MET A 213 -30.14 -4.44 11.92
CA MET A 213 -30.89 -5.68 11.82
C MET A 213 -30.32 -6.77 12.72
N PHE A 214 -29.01 -6.77 12.91
CA PHE A 214 -28.30 -7.71 13.76
C PHE A 214 -27.12 -7.00 14.42
N LYS A 215 -26.85 -7.30 15.69
CA LYS A 215 -25.74 -6.75 16.46
C LYS A 215 -25.17 -7.82 17.37
N GLN A 216 -23.85 -7.94 17.39
CA GLN A 216 -23.13 -8.93 18.17
C GLN A 216 -21.89 -8.30 18.80
N ALA A 217 -21.74 -8.46 20.12
CA ALA A 217 -20.47 -8.19 20.80
C ALA A 217 -19.62 -9.47 20.81
N LEU A 218 -18.31 -9.35 20.56
CA LEU A 218 -17.37 -10.45 20.62
C LEU A 218 -16.00 -10.00 21.12
N ASN A 219 -15.32 -10.89 21.83
CA ASN A 219 -13.91 -10.72 22.15
C ASN A 219 -13.09 -11.52 21.14
N VAL A 220 -12.05 -10.89 20.60
CA VAL A 220 -11.16 -11.46 19.59
C VAL A 220 -9.74 -11.53 20.15
N SER A 221 -9.08 -12.66 19.92
CA SER A 221 -7.64 -12.82 20.17
C SER A 221 -6.98 -13.26 18.87
N VAL A 222 -6.37 -12.30 18.18
CA VAL A 222 -5.62 -12.52 16.93
C VAL A 222 -4.25 -13.11 17.29
N SER A 223 -3.86 -14.20 16.63
CA SER A 223 -2.62 -14.91 16.95
C SER A 223 -1.36 -14.18 16.49
N ASP A 224 -1.47 -13.38 15.44
CA ASP A 224 -0.40 -12.54 14.91
C ASP A 224 -1.01 -11.26 14.33
N SER A 225 -0.52 -10.10 14.79
CA SER A 225 -0.99 -8.78 14.38
C SER A 225 -0.84 -8.48 12.88
N PHE A 226 -0.05 -9.26 12.14
CA PHE A 226 0.09 -9.12 10.69
C PHE A 226 -1.00 -9.84 9.89
N LEU A 227 -1.72 -10.80 10.48
CA LEU A 227 -2.70 -11.62 9.76
C LEU A 227 -3.85 -10.80 9.12
N PRO A 228 -4.42 -9.76 9.78
CA PRO A 228 -5.39 -8.88 9.13
C PRO A 228 -4.87 -8.21 7.85
N PHE A 229 -3.56 -7.97 7.78
CA PHE A 229 -2.86 -7.29 6.67
C PHE A 229 -2.14 -8.25 5.73
N LEU A 230 -2.34 -9.57 5.91
CA LEU A 230 -1.92 -10.61 4.99
C LEU A 230 -3.14 -11.31 4.37
N THR A 231 -4.26 -11.35 5.06
CA THR A 231 -5.47 -12.04 4.59
C THR A 231 -6.18 -11.23 3.50
N PRO A 232 -6.65 -11.85 2.41
CA PRO A 232 -7.55 -11.20 1.46
C PRO A 232 -8.79 -10.66 2.16
N ASN A 233 -9.22 -9.45 1.82
CA ASN A 233 -10.43 -8.86 2.39
C ASN A 233 -11.22 -8.07 1.35
N GLN A 234 -12.38 -7.53 1.74
CA GLN A 234 -13.28 -6.82 0.82
C GLN A 234 -12.59 -5.77 -0.05
N PHE A 235 -11.60 -5.05 0.47
CA PHE A 235 -10.93 -3.97 -0.26
C PHE A 235 -9.61 -4.39 -0.92
N CYS A 236 -9.23 -5.66 -0.77
CA CYS A 236 -8.00 -6.23 -1.33
C CYS A 236 -8.20 -7.75 -1.46
N MET A 237 -9.09 -8.15 -2.38
CA MET A 237 -9.47 -9.54 -2.56
C MET A 237 -8.62 -10.20 -3.65
N TYR A 238 -8.02 -11.34 -3.34
CA TYR A 238 -7.20 -12.13 -4.26
C TYR A 238 -7.17 -13.60 -3.82
N ASN A 239 -6.84 -14.51 -4.74
CA ASN A 239 -6.66 -15.93 -4.44
C ASN A 239 -5.55 -16.54 -5.33
N SER A 240 -5.28 -17.84 -5.21
CA SER A 240 -4.21 -18.52 -5.98
C SER A 240 -4.40 -18.49 -7.50
N GLY A 241 -5.62 -18.27 -7.99
CA GLY A 241 -5.94 -18.12 -9.42
C GLY A 241 -5.93 -16.68 -9.91
N SER A 242 -5.66 -15.70 -9.05
CA SER A 242 -5.65 -14.29 -9.44
C SER A 242 -4.46 -13.93 -10.33
N SER A 243 -4.72 -13.15 -11.38
CA SER A 243 -3.70 -12.68 -12.32
C SER A 243 -2.65 -11.81 -11.63
N CYS A 244 -3.07 -10.97 -10.67
CA CYS A 244 -2.15 -10.15 -9.87
C CYS A 244 -1.20 -10.98 -9.01
N VAL A 245 -1.63 -12.14 -8.52
CA VAL A 245 -0.77 -13.07 -7.75
C VAL A 245 0.28 -13.72 -8.66
N ALA A 246 -0.14 -14.19 -9.84
CA ALA A 246 0.77 -14.78 -10.82
C ALA A 246 1.84 -13.76 -11.26
N LEU A 247 1.41 -12.55 -11.61
CA LEU A 247 2.32 -11.47 -11.98
C LEU A 247 3.26 -11.09 -10.84
N SER A 248 2.74 -10.95 -9.62
CA SER A 248 3.56 -10.62 -8.45
C SER A 248 4.65 -11.67 -8.22
N SER A 249 4.35 -12.95 -8.44
CA SER A 249 5.31 -14.04 -8.31
C SER A 249 6.41 -13.96 -9.35
N THR A 250 6.08 -13.59 -10.60
CA THR A 250 7.06 -13.34 -11.67
C THR A 250 7.95 -12.13 -11.35
N LEU A 251 7.37 -11.00 -10.97
CA LEU A 251 8.12 -9.77 -10.64
C LEU A 251 9.06 -9.97 -9.44
N CYS A 252 8.67 -10.83 -8.50
CA CYS A 252 9.46 -11.16 -7.33
C CYS A 252 10.45 -12.32 -7.55
N GLY A 253 10.50 -12.91 -8.75
CA GLY A 253 11.42 -13.98 -9.09
C GLY A 253 12.86 -13.59 -8.81
N GLY A 254 13.63 -14.50 -8.20
CA GLY A 254 15.03 -14.26 -7.80
C GLY A 254 15.24 -13.30 -6.61
N ASN A 255 14.24 -12.50 -6.23
CA ASN A 255 14.32 -11.58 -5.10
C ASN A 255 14.07 -12.29 -3.77
N LYS A 256 15.04 -12.22 -2.85
CA LYS A 256 14.91 -12.81 -1.50
C LYS A 256 14.50 -11.81 -0.43
N ASP A 257 14.70 -10.52 -0.70
CA ASP A 257 14.50 -9.45 0.26
C ASP A 257 13.14 -8.75 0.05
N THR A 258 12.44 -8.44 1.14
CA THR A 258 11.15 -7.74 1.16
C THR A 258 11.20 -6.40 0.42
N ILE A 259 12.30 -5.66 0.55
CA ILE A 259 12.55 -4.39 -0.13
C ILE A 259 12.60 -4.60 -1.64
N ALA A 260 13.41 -5.55 -2.12
CA ALA A 260 13.56 -5.80 -3.54
C ALA A 260 12.23 -6.25 -4.18
N LYS A 261 11.47 -7.11 -3.49
CA LYS A 261 10.12 -7.51 -3.93
C LYS A 261 9.16 -6.34 -3.98
N THR A 262 9.19 -5.48 -2.96
CA THR A 262 8.32 -4.31 -2.89
C THR A 262 8.63 -3.30 -4.00
N ALA A 263 9.91 -3.05 -4.30
CA ALA A 263 10.35 -2.23 -5.42
C ALA A 263 9.87 -2.76 -6.76
N ALA A 264 10.09 -4.05 -7.05
CA ALA A 264 9.67 -4.65 -8.32
C ALA A 264 8.15 -4.52 -8.55
N ILE A 265 7.34 -4.69 -7.51
CA ILE A 265 5.88 -4.52 -7.58
C ILE A 265 5.51 -3.04 -7.73
N TYR A 266 6.11 -2.16 -6.92
CA TYR A 266 5.87 -0.72 -6.97
C TYR A 266 6.16 -0.16 -8.36
N ASP A 267 7.36 -0.42 -8.89
CA ASP A 267 7.80 0.02 -10.20
C ASP A 267 6.87 -0.47 -11.30
N TYR A 268 6.39 -1.72 -11.22
CA TYR A 268 5.41 -2.21 -12.16
C TYR A 268 4.11 -1.38 -12.10
N VAL A 269 3.53 -1.22 -10.91
CA VAL A 269 2.23 -0.57 -10.73
C VAL A 269 2.27 0.88 -11.21
N ILE A 270 3.29 1.66 -10.80
CA ILE A 270 3.35 3.09 -11.16
C ILE A 270 3.60 3.33 -12.65
N ASN A 271 4.24 2.37 -13.34
CA ASN A 271 4.58 2.51 -14.77
C ASN A 271 3.54 1.87 -15.70
N ASN A 272 2.65 1.01 -15.19
CA ASN A 272 1.73 0.23 -16.03
C ASN A 272 0.26 0.50 -15.78
N ILE A 273 -0.11 1.20 -14.71
CA ILE A 273 -1.49 1.57 -14.42
C ILE A 273 -1.68 3.07 -14.68
N SER A 274 -2.75 3.41 -15.39
CA SER A 274 -3.14 4.80 -15.69
C SER A 274 -4.23 5.29 -14.75
N TYR A 275 -4.15 6.53 -14.29
CA TYR A 275 -5.22 7.10 -13.47
C TYR A 275 -6.43 7.44 -14.33
N VAL A 276 -7.61 6.95 -13.96
CA VAL A 276 -8.88 7.23 -14.65
C VAL A 276 -9.96 7.45 -13.60
N SER A 277 -10.71 8.54 -13.70
CA SER A 277 -11.85 8.83 -12.82
C SER A 277 -13.16 8.64 -13.57
N THR A 278 -13.94 7.61 -13.22
CA THR A 278 -15.27 7.34 -13.79
C THR A 278 -16.39 7.59 -12.78
N ALA A 279 -17.63 7.68 -13.27
CA ALA A 279 -18.80 7.77 -12.41
C ALA A 279 -18.97 6.54 -11.51
N GLU A 280 -18.53 5.36 -11.97
CA GLU A 280 -18.57 4.11 -11.19
C GLU A 280 -17.57 4.14 -10.03
N ASN A 281 -16.36 4.64 -10.28
CA ASN A 281 -15.34 4.77 -9.23
C ASN A 281 -15.72 5.82 -8.16
N GLY A 282 -16.54 6.80 -8.51
CA GLY A 282 -17.09 7.79 -7.58
C GLY A 282 -18.36 7.34 -6.84
N ALA A 283 -18.87 6.13 -7.11
CA ALA A 283 -20.11 5.66 -6.51
C ALA A 283 -19.93 5.30 -5.02
N ASN A 284 -20.93 5.64 -4.21
CA ASN A 284 -20.94 5.29 -2.79
C ASN A 284 -20.90 3.77 -2.62
N GLY A 285 -19.84 3.27 -1.97
CA GLY A 285 -19.67 1.85 -1.72
C GLY A 285 -18.96 1.09 -2.84
N TYR A 286 -18.22 1.80 -3.70
CA TYR A 286 -17.26 1.22 -4.62
C TYR A 286 -16.29 0.28 -3.88
N ILE A 287 -16.05 -0.90 -4.46
CA ILE A 287 -15.09 -1.90 -3.97
C ILE A 287 -14.11 -2.17 -5.12
N PRO A 288 -12.80 -1.97 -4.91
CA PRO A 288 -11.79 -2.25 -5.92
C PRO A 288 -11.63 -3.76 -6.12
N VAL A 289 -11.35 -4.16 -7.36
CA VAL A 289 -11.08 -5.56 -7.73
C VAL A 289 -9.69 -5.63 -8.37
N PRO A 290 -8.64 -6.08 -7.65
CA PRO A 290 -7.26 -6.08 -8.13
C PRO A 290 -7.06 -6.60 -9.55
N ASP A 291 -7.65 -7.75 -9.89
CA ASP A 291 -7.49 -8.34 -11.23
C ASP A 291 -8.18 -7.52 -12.34
N THR A 292 -9.27 -6.80 -12.02
CA THR A 292 -9.90 -5.86 -12.97
C THR A 292 -9.00 -4.66 -13.23
N VAL A 293 -8.39 -4.11 -12.19
CA VAL A 293 -7.44 -2.98 -12.30
C VAL A 293 -6.23 -3.40 -13.15
N LEU A 294 -5.69 -4.58 -12.89
CA LEU A 294 -4.56 -5.13 -13.65
C LEU A 294 -4.92 -5.39 -15.12
N ALA A 295 -6.11 -5.95 -15.39
CA ALA A 295 -6.56 -6.21 -16.75
C ALA A 295 -6.82 -4.92 -17.55
N ASN A 296 -7.48 -3.93 -16.92
CA ASN A 296 -7.81 -2.66 -17.53
C ASN A 296 -6.61 -1.69 -17.59
N LYS A 297 -5.55 -1.98 -16.84
CA LYS A 297 -4.39 -1.09 -16.65
C LYS A 297 -4.79 0.33 -16.23
N SER A 298 -5.86 0.45 -15.45
CA SER A 298 -6.40 1.74 -15.05
C SER A 298 -7.29 1.68 -13.81
N GLY A 299 -7.38 2.79 -13.07
CA GLY A 299 -8.24 2.94 -11.90
C GLY A 299 -8.03 4.26 -11.15
N ILE A 300 -8.65 4.41 -9.98
CA ILE A 300 -8.49 5.55 -9.05
C ILE A 300 -7.57 5.22 -7.86
N CYS A 301 -7.36 6.17 -6.94
CA CYS A 301 -6.59 6.01 -5.70
C CYS A 301 -6.77 4.65 -5.02
N PHE A 302 -8.02 4.24 -4.83
CA PHE A 302 -8.35 3.01 -4.13
C PHE A 302 -7.97 1.74 -4.90
N ASP A 303 -8.06 1.78 -6.24
CA ASP A 303 -7.70 0.67 -7.11
C ASP A 303 -6.20 0.39 -7.10
N TYR A 304 -5.38 1.45 -7.13
CA TYR A 304 -3.92 1.31 -7.03
C TYR A 304 -3.52 0.71 -5.68
N ALA A 305 -4.08 1.25 -4.60
CA ALA A 305 -3.78 0.76 -3.25
C ALA A 305 -4.21 -0.71 -3.08
N SER A 306 -5.39 -1.07 -3.58
CA SER A 306 -5.93 -2.43 -3.55
C SER A 306 -5.08 -3.42 -4.35
N LEU A 307 -4.73 -3.08 -5.60
CA LEU A 307 -3.91 -3.91 -6.47
C LEU A 307 -2.51 -4.12 -5.88
N MET A 308 -1.85 -3.04 -5.47
CA MET A 308 -0.50 -3.12 -4.92
C MET A 308 -0.47 -3.92 -3.61
N ALA A 309 -1.46 -3.72 -2.73
CA ALA A 309 -1.60 -4.51 -1.52
C ALA A 309 -1.84 -6.00 -1.84
N ALA A 310 -2.66 -6.34 -2.84
CA ALA A 310 -2.93 -7.74 -3.20
C ALA A 310 -1.66 -8.44 -3.67
N MET A 311 -0.87 -7.78 -4.52
CA MET A 311 0.42 -8.28 -5.00
C MET A 311 1.39 -8.50 -3.83
N LEU A 312 1.57 -7.49 -2.96
CA LEU A 312 2.49 -7.58 -1.82
C LEU A 312 2.08 -8.66 -0.79
N ARG A 313 0.80 -8.69 -0.41
CA ARG A 313 0.28 -9.69 0.53
C ARG A 313 0.46 -11.11 -0.02
N SER A 314 0.31 -11.30 -1.33
CA SER A 314 0.59 -12.57 -2.01
C SER A 314 2.05 -13.01 -1.95
N GLN A 315 2.97 -12.13 -1.56
CA GLN A 315 4.39 -12.42 -1.37
C GLN A 315 4.77 -12.49 0.12
N LYS A 316 3.77 -12.63 1.01
CA LYS A 316 3.91 -12.64 2.47
C LYS A 316 4.43 -11.32 3.04
N ILE A 317 4.13 -10.20 2.38
CA ILE A 317 4.53 -8.87 2.85
C ILE A 317 3.29 -8.19 3.47
N PRO A 318 3.21 -8.02 4.81
CA PRO A 318 2.07 -7.40 5.45
C PRO A 318 1.89 -5.97 4.93
N THR A 319 0.70 -5.68 4.40
CA THR A 319 0.42 -4.40 3.72
C THR A 319 -0.95 -3.90 4.09
N LYS A 320 -1.05 -2.69 4.63
CA LYS A 320 -2.29 -1.97 4.87
C LYS A 320 -2.75 -1.27 3.60
N VAL A 321 -4.05 -1.32 3.30
CA VAL A 321 -4.70 -0.32 2.44
C VAL A 321 -5.16 0.82 3.35
N VAL A 322 -4.60 2.00 3.16
CA VAL A 322 -4.85 3.15 4.03
C VAL A 322 -5.77 4.11 3.33
N VAL A 323 -6.74 4.65 4.06
CA VAL A 323 -7.68 5.66 3.53
C VAL A 323 -7.71 6.86 4.46
N GLY A 324 -7.69 8.05 3.88
CA GLY A 324 -7.66 9.30 4.63
C GLY A 324 -7.66 10.52 3.72
N TYR A 325 -6.94 11.57 4.12
CA TYR A 325 -6.72 12.74 3.28
C TYR A 325 -5.25 12.92 2.93
N ALA A 326 -4.99 13.40 1.72
CA ALA A 326 -3.72 13.94 1.27
C ALA A 326 -3.94 15.40 0.83
N GLY A 327 -3.44 16.36 1.61
CA GLY A 327 -3.91 17.74 1.59
C GLY A 327 -5.40 17.79 1.93
N ASP A 328 -6.18 18.42 1.05
CA ASP A 328 -7.64 18.49 1.18
C ASP A 328 -8.37 17.38 0.40
N ILE A 329 -7.63 16.47 -0.24
CA ILE A 329 -8.17 15.44 -1.12
C ILE A 329 -8.35 14.14 -0.35
N TYR A 330 -9.56 13.57 -0.40
CA TYR A 330 -9.78 12.23 0.16
C TYR A 330 -9.09 11.19 -0.72
N HIS A 331 -8.24 10.38 -0.12
CA HIS A 331 -7.24 9.60 -0.83
C HIS A 331 -7.00 8.23 -0.22
N ALA A 332 -6.44 7.32 -1.01
CA ALA A 332 -6.07 5.98 -0.58
C ALA A 332 -4.64 5.65 -1.04
N TRP A 333 -3.86 5.03 -0.15
CA TRP A 333 -2.46 4.64 -0.36
C TRP A 333 -2.18 3.33 0.38
N ILE A 334 -0.91 2.89 0.45
CA ILE A 334 -0.54 1.69 1.22
C ILE A 334 0.51 1.99 2.29
N SER A 335 0.56 1.11 3.30
CA SER A 335 1.66 1.04 4.26
C SER A 335 2.15 -0.39 4.37
N VAL A 336 3.44 -0.59 4.15
CA VAL A 336 4.09 -1.89 4.07
C VAL A 336 4.89 -2.14 5.34
N TYR A 337 4.88 -3.35 5.87
CA TYR A 337 5.77 -3.74 6.96
C TYR A 337 7.09 -4.29 6.42
N VAL A 338 8.21 -3.76 6.92
CA VAL A 338 9.56 -4.23 6.59
C VAL A 338 10.28 -4.61 7.88
N ASP A 339 10.85 -5.81 7.93
CA ASP A 339 11.61 -6.29 9.08
C ASP A 339 12.73 -5.32 9.46
N GLY A 340 12.85 -5.02 10.75
CA GLY A 340 13.83 -4.06 11.27
C GLY A 340 13.48 -2.58 11.04
N SER A 341 12.53 -2.27 10.16
CA SER A 341 12.08 -0.89 9.87
C SER A 341 10.66 -0.59 10.39
N GLY A 342 9.83 -1.62 10.55
CA GLY A 342 8.45 -1.47 10.99
C GLY A 342 7.49 -1.15 9.85
N TRP A 343 6.34 -0.58 10.18
CA TRP A 343 5.40 -0.05 9.19
C TRP A 343 5.95 1.21 8.56
N ILE A 344 5.97 1.25 7.24
CA ILE A 344 6.43 2.40 6.49
C ILE A 344 5.28 3.42 6.36
N ASP A 345 5.07 4.17 7.45
CA ASP A 345 3.98 5.14 7.62
C ASP A 345 4.42 6.61 7.39
N GLY A 346 5.72 6.90 7.16
CA GLY A 346 6.30 8.25 6.98
C GLY A 346 7.54 8.28 6.06
N TYR A 347 8.27 9.41 6.04
CA TYR A 347 9.36 9.80 5.11
C TYR A 347 10.40 8.71 4.70
N ILE A 348 10.89 8.92 3.47
CA ILE A 348 12.16 8.64 2.76
C ILE A 348 12.10 7.85 1.42
N TYR A 349 12.32 8.61 0.34
CA TYR A 349 12.66 8.27 -1.04
C TYR A 349 13.46 6.97 -1.20
N PHE A 350 13.11 6.13 -2.18
CA PHE A 350 13.89 4.95 -2.54
C PHE A 350 15.05 5.35 -3.45
N ASP A 351 16.23 5.57 -2.86
CA ASP A 351 17.51 5.68 -3.57
C ASP A 351 18.19 4.32 -3.79
N GLY A 352 17.50 3.23 -3.45
CA GLY A 352 18.05 1.87 -3.37
C GLY A 352 18.30 1.35 -1.95
N ASN A 353 18.20 2.18 -0.89
CA ASN A 353 18.58 1.76 0.48
C ASN A 353 17.58 2.09 1.62
N LYS A 354 16.54 2.94 1.42
CA LYS A 354 15.53 3.29 2.45
C LYS A 354 14.13 3.44 1.85
N TRP A 355 13.10 3.10 2.61
CA TRP A 355 11.69 3.13 2.17
C TRP A 355 10.86 4.24 2.80
N ASN A 356 9.88 4.68 2.01
CA ASN A 356 8.96 5.78 2.22
C ASN A 356 7.51 5.33 2.27
N ARG A 357 6.60 6.18 2.77
CA ARG A 357 5.17 6.06 2.51
C ARG A 357 4.92 5.84 1.01
N MET A 358 4.15 4.81 0.67
CA MET A 358 3.91 4.41 -0.72
C MET A 358 2.55 4.90 -1.18
N ASP A 359 2.57 5.96 -1.97
CA ASP A 359 1.41 6.46 -2.70
C ASP A 359 1.57 6.17 -4.20
N PRO A 360 1.15 4.97 -4.65
CA PRO A 360 1.34 4.58 -6.04
C PRO A 360 0.56 5.47 -7.02
N THR A 361 -0.52 6.12 -6.58
CA THR A 361 -1.34 6.99 -7.42
C THR A 361 -0.67 8.32 -7.70
N PHE A 362 -0.19 9.02 -6.67
CA PHE A 362 0.53 10.26 -6.91
C PHE A 362 1.86 9.99 -7.62
N ALA A 363 2.57 8.92 -7.27
CA ALA A 363 3.80 8.56 -7.96
C ALA A 363 3.61 8.33 -9.48
N ALA A 364 2.51 7.67 -9.87
CA ALA A 364 2.17 7.45 -11.28
C ALA A 364 1.73 8.72 -12.02
N SER A 365 1.47 9.83 -11.31
CA SER A 365 0.98 11.08 -11.91
C SER A 365 2.07 12.01 -12.44
N ALA A 366 3.35 11.69 -12.19
CA ALA A 366 4.48 12.51 -12.59
C ALA A 366 4.64 12.57 -14.12
N LYS A 367 4.78 13.78 -14.67
CA LYS A 367 4.92 14.02 -16.11
C LYS A 367 6.36 14.06 -16.60
N ASP A 368 7.27 14.48 -15.73
CA ASP A 368 8.71 14.61 -15.99
C ASP A 368 9.52 14.49 -14.69
N GLU A 369 10.84 14.55 -14.77
CA GLU A 369 11.74 14.41 -13.62
C GLU A 369 11.57 15.50 -12.54
N ASN A 370 11.24 16.73 -12.94
CA ASN A 370 11.05 17.83 -11.99
C ASN A 370 9.70 17.67 -11.28
N ASP A 371 8.66 17.28 -12.02
CA ASP A 371 7.35 16.95 -11.49
C ASP A 371 7.45 15.76 -10.52
N TYR A 372 8.17 14.70 -10.91
CA TYR A 372 8.45 13.53 -10.07
C TYR A 372 9.11 13.93 -8.76
N LYS A 373 10.14 14.78 -8.78
CA LYS A 373 10.76 15.28 -7.54
C LYS A 373 9.75 16.00 -6.65
N SER A 374 8.91 16.86 -7.22
CA SER A 374 7.91 17.60 -6.44
C SER A 374 6.83 16.70 -5.83
N ILE A 375 6.40 15.68 -6.57
CA ILE A 375 5.46 14.65 -6.12
C ILE A 375 6.09 13.82 -5.00
N VAL A 376 7.35 13.41 -5.15
CA VAL A 376 8.10 12.70 -4.11
C VAL A 376 8.22 13.55 -2.85
N ASP A 377 8.53 14.85 -2.97
CA ASP A 377 8.58 15.77 -1.83
C ASP A 377 7.21 15.84 -1.12
N PHE A 378 6.10 15.89 -1.88
CA PHE A 378 4.74 15.88 -1.34
C PHE A 378 4.38 14.56 -0.62
N ILE A 379 4.66 13.41 -1.24
CA ILE A 379 4.39 12.07 -0.66
C ILE A 379 5.22 11.85 0.60
N SER A 380 6.47 12.32 0.58
CA SER A 380 7.40 12.17 1.70
C SER A 380 6.96 13.00 2.90
N ASP A 381 6.41 14.20 2.69
CA ASP A 381 5.95 15.06 3.77
C ASP A 381 4.70 14.50 4.46
N GLY A 382 4.94 13.83 5.59
CA GLY A 382 3.91 13.21 6.41
C GLY A 382 2.81 14.16 6.86
N SER A 383 3.09 15.46 7.00
CA SER A 383 2.12 16.48 7.39
C SER A 383 1.05 16.74 6.33
N ASN A 384 1.30 16.32 5.08
CA ASN A 384 0.30 16.37 4.02
C ASN A 384 -0.77 15.29 4.19
N TYR A 385 -0.64 14.31 5.09
CA TYR A 385 -1.62 13.23 5.19
C TYR A 385 -2.24 13.11 6.57
N SER A 386 -3.53 12.78 6.58
CA SER A 386 -4.24 12.36 7.78
C SER A 386 -4.91 11.02 7.54
N VAL A 387 -4.65 10.05 8.42
CA VAL A 387 -5.24 8.72 8.33
C VAL A 387 -6.63 8.71 8.95
N ILE A 388 -7.56 8.01 8.32
CA ILE A 388 -8.87 7.70 8.90
C ILE A 388 -9.01 6.20 9.15
N TYR A 389 -8.59 5.36 8.20
CA TYR A 389 -8.83 3.91 8.25
C TYR A 389 -7.60 3.11 7.78
N TYR A 390 -7.41 1.94 8.40
CA TYR A 390 -6.52 0.88 7.94
C TYR A 390 -7.34 -0.36 7.57
N TYR A 391 -7.14 -0.88 6.35
CA TYR A 391 -7.79 -2.06 5.79
C TYR A 391 -6.81 -3.15 5.37
#